data_AF-A0AA95MTB9-F1
#
_entry.id   AF-A0AA95MTB9-F1
#
_cell.length_a   1.000
_cell.length_b   1.000
_cell.length_c   1.000
_cell.angle_alpha   90.00
_cell.angle_beta   90.00
_cell.angle_gamma   90.00
#
_symmetry.space_group_name_H-M   'P 1'
#
loop_
_entity.id
_entity.type
_entity.pdbx_description
1 polymer ?
#
loop_
_entity_poly.entity_id
_entity_poly.type
_entity_poly.pdbx_seq_one_letter_code
_entity_poly.pdbx_strand_id
1 'polypeptide(L)'
;MYKFRLLELISKEPEISQRALADLCNLSIGKVNYTLNDLVEDEYITIEKSSNKHCYLITELGIEFLKSEVEQLHETKIKLYSKERKTVKQAVILAAGEKSEFNLPACLLPIKDTTLLERNIAILENNGIEKIIIVTGYHKEAFAEAEFLKGKDNLHFVENPRYLWTGSMASLATANDLITDDFLLFEDDILIEETAVTELLNHPERDCILVTKESGLGDEAFIEIQNNHLYKISKDIHQLNRIDGEMTGITKISYEVYVEMLRLFENNKNPYVNYEYLLLDVSRKIEIGFLKIPDLIWAEIDSYLHHFKVVDNIYPSLQKKEADFKERELKQVIAAALNISVEEVTAVEVLGGLTNRNYKVMTSTDQLAVRIPGKGTEHYINRLAEKVHSQITSRLGINPEVIYFDEQTGLKIVRFIPDAETLNPKTGTREDNLVKVAGIFNTLHTSGETFSTRFDVFEKITEYETILSTLNGKLFDGHAEVKQQVLELEAFYQSLRVQLVPCHNDPLAENFVKNGEERMYLIDWEFSGMNDPLWDIAGYIIEAELSPAEEKLFLLEYFNGEITSANLQQLLLNKIFLDFLWTIWALMKEAGGEDFGSYAFTRFTRAQSNLLQYQNQFKGTEEFGKI
;
A
#
# COMPACT_ATOMS: atom_id res chain seq x y z
N MET A 1 -31.01 21.62 32.84
CA MET A 1 -30.34 22.86 32.36
C MET A 1 -30.70 24.13 33.18
N TYR A 2 -31.96 24.61 33.23
CA TYR A 2 -32.26 25.86 33.97
C TYR A 2 -32.13 25.73 35.51
N LYS A 3 -32.57 24.61 36.10
CA LYS A 3 -32.38 24.32 37.54
C LYS A 3 -30.90 24.34 37.93
N PHE A 4 -30.07 23.62 37.17
CA PHE A 4 -28.61 23.61 37.32
C PHE A 4 -28.00 25.01 37.27
N ARG A 5 -28.32 25.81 36.23
CA ARG A 5 -27.76 27.16 36.05
C ARG A 5 -28.12 28.11 37.21
N LEU A 6 -29.36 28.07 37.69
CA LEU A 6 -29.79 28.91 38.83
C LEU A 6 -29.10 28.47 40.12
N LEU A 7 -29.02 27.16 40.35
CA LEU A 7 -28.38 26.58 41.53
C LEU A 7 -26.86 26.83 41.55
N GLU A 8 -26.20 26.80 40.39
CA GLU A 8 -24.78 27.18 40.20
C GLU A 8 -24.52 28.66 40.53
N LEU A 9 -25.42 29.56 40.13
CA LEU A 9 -25.30 30.98 40.47
C LEU A 9 -25.54 31.23 41.96
N ILE A 10 -26.55 30.57 42.53
CA ILE A 10 -26.82 30.60 43.98
C ILE A 10 -25.62 30.05 44.78
N SER A 11 -24.96 29.00 44.29
CA SER A 11 -23.80 28.42 44.99
C SER A 11 -22.61 29.37 45.05
N LYS A 12 -22.49 30.28 44.07
CA LYS A 12 -21.44 31.30 44.00
C LYS A 12 -21.81 32.58 44.75
N GLU A 13 -23.09 32.96 44.72
CA GLU A 13 -23.61 34.17 45.35
C GLU A 13 -24.98 33.92 46.03
N PRO A 14 -25.00 33.50 47.30
CA PRO A 14 -26.24 33.16 48.03
C PRO A 14 -27.25 34.31 48.20
N GLU A 15 -26.81 35.57 48.15
CA GLU A 15 -27.66 36.76 48.25
C GLU A 15 -28.12 37.33 46.90
N ILE A 16 -27.89 36.61 45.80
CA ILE A 16 -28.19 37.09 44.45
C ILE A 16 -29.67 37.45 44.26
N SER A 17 -29.96 38.63 43.70
CA SER A 17 -31.35 39.04 43.48
C SER A 17 -32.02 38.22 42.38
N GLN A 18 -33.33 38.01 42.48
CA GLN A 18 -34.12 37.33 41.42
C GLN A 18 -34.00 38.02 40.06
N ARG A 19 -33.81 39.35 40.05
CA ARG A 19 -33.57 40.14 38.83
C ARG A 19 -32.19 39.84 38.23
N ALA A 20 -31.16 39.78 39.07
CA ALA A 20 -29.80 39.42 38.62
C ALA A 20 -29.74 37.98 38.10
N LEU A 21 -30.44 37.03 38.75
CA LEU A 21 -30.60 35.67 38.23
C LEU A 21 -31.27 35.66 36.85
N ALA A 22 -32.34 36.45 36.67
CA ALA A 22 -33.03 36.58 35.40
C ALA A 22 -32.10 37.11 34.29
N ASP A 23 -31.32 38.15 34.59
CA ASP A 23 -30.38 38.76 33.64
C ASP A 23 -29.23 37.80 33.28
N LEU A 24 -28.60 37.16 34.27
CA LEU A 24 -27.46 36.24 34.06
C LEU A 24 -27.86 34.92 33.38
N CYS A 25 -29.10 34.47 33.56
CA CYS A 25 -29.63 33.28 32.89
C CYS A 25 -30.36 33.59 31.58
N ASN A 26 -30.54 34.87 31.22
CA ASN A 26 -31.37 35.32 30.09
C ASN A 26 -32.81 34.75 30.14
N LEU A 27 -33.44 34.85 31.32
CA LEU A 27 -34.79 34.35 31.60
C LEU A 27 -35.72 35.49 32.04
N SER A 28 -37.04 35.27 31.94
CA SER A 28 -37.99 36.18 32.56
C SER A 28 -38.00 36.00 34.08
N ILE A 29 -38.25 37.08 34.83
CA ILE A 29 -38.38 37.03 36.30
C ILE A 29 -39.44 36.00 36.74
N GLY A 30 -40.54 35.88 35.99
CA GLY A 30 -41.57 34.88 36.25
C GLY A 30 -41.05 33.44 36.14
N LYS A 31 -40.18 33.16 35.15
CA LYS A 31 -39.58 31.84 34.98
C LYS A 31 -38.52 31.55 36.06
N VAL A 32 -37.77 32.56 36.49
CA VAL A 32 -36.85 32.44 37.64
C VAL A 32 -37.61 32.10 38.91
N ASN A 33 -38.69 32.82 39.21
CA ASN A 33 -39.49 32.57 40.41
C ASN A 33 -40.13 31.17 40.40
N TYR A 34 -40.66 30.75 39.25
CA TYR A 34 -41.16 29.39 39.08
C TYR A 34 -40.06 28.35 39.35
N THR A 35 -38.87 28.55 38.77
CA THR A 35 -37.76 27.59 38.93
C THR A 35 -37.18 27.59 40.35
N LEU A 36 -37.17 28.74 41.05
CA LEU A 36 -36.80 28.81 42.46
C LEU A 36 -37.79 28.07 43.35
N ASN A 37 -39.10 28.15 43.06
CA ASN A 37 -40.10 27.37 43.77
C ASN A 37 -39.90 25.88 43.55
N ASP A 38 -39.66 25.44 42.29
CA ASP A 38 -39.33 24.04 42.01
C ASP A 38 -38.08 23.58 42.79
N LEU A 39 -37.02 24.40 42.88
CA LEU A 39 -35.81 24.06 43.65
C LEU A 39 -36.07 23.95 45.16
N VAL A 40 -37.05 24.67 45.69
CA VAL A 40 -37.49 24.55 47.09
C VAL A 40 -38.36 23.31 47.29
N GLU A 41 -39.26 23.02 46.35
CA GLU A 41 -40.13 21.83 46.37
C GLU A 41 -39.32 20.53 46.24
N ASP A 42 -38.26 20.54 45.43
CA ASP A 42 -37.31 19.43 45.28
C ASP A 42 -36.30 19.34 46.45
N GLU A 43 -36.44 20.21 47.46
CA GLU A 43 -35.56 20.29 48.64
C GLU A 43 -34.09 20.60 48.32
N TYR A 44 -33.78 21.22 47.17
CA TYR A 44 -32.41 21.57 46.78
C TYR A 44 -31.91 22.88 47.40
N ILE A 45 -32.82 23.80 47.74
CA ILE A 45 -32.50 25.05 48.44
C ILE A 45 -33.52 25.38 49.53
N THR A 46 -33.08 26.11 50.54
CA THR A 46 -33.95 26.80 51.51
C THR A 46 -33.78 28.31 51.40
N ILE A 47 -34.85 29.07 51.61
CA ILE A 47 -34.84 30.54 51.49
C ILE A 47 -34.97 31.17 52.86
N GLU A 48 -33.95 31.90 53.31
CA GLU A 48 -34.02 32.75 54.50
C GLU A 48 -34.32 34.20 54.09
N LYS A 49 -35.28 34.83 54.78
CA LYS A 49 -35.66 36.24 54.54
C LYS A 49 -35.14 37.11 55.69
N SER A 50 -34.21 38.00 55.38
CA SER A 50 -33.76 39.04 56.31
C SER A 50 -33.93 40.42 55.66
N SER A 51 -34.76 41.27 56.27
CA SER A 51 -34.91 42.71 55.97
C SER A 51 -34.67 43.11 54.49
N ASN A 52 -35.59 42.71 53.61
CA ASN A 52 -35.63 42.97 52.15
C ASN A 52 -34.63 42.21 51.25
N LYS A 53 -33.85 41.26 51.77
CA LYS A 53 -33.02 40.37 50.96
C LYS A 53 -33.42 38.90 51.10
N HIS A 54 -33.34 38.17 49.99
CA HIS A 54 -33.43 36.71 49.97
C HIS A 54 -32.00 36.17 50.11
N CYS A 55 -31.80 35.23 51.02
CA CYS A 55 -30.59 34.41 51.07
C CYS A 55 -30.98 32.97 50.74
N TYR A 56 -30.37 32.41 49.71
CA TYR A 56 -30.61 31.04 49.26
C TYR A 56 -29.51 30.13 49.82
N LEU A 57 -29.89 29.17 50.65
CA LEU A 57 -28.97 28.17 51.19
C LEU A 57 -29.17 26.86 50.42
N ILE A 58 -28.09 26.29 49.89
CA ILE A 58 -28.15 25.00 49.19
C ILE A 58 -28.12 23.88 50.23
N THR A 59 -29.03 22.92 50.10
CA THR A 59 -29.10 21.73 50.95
C THR A 59 -28.10 20.66 50.52
N GLU A 60 -27.94 19.59 51.29
CA GLU A 60 -27.12 18.43 50.88
C GLU A 60 -27.62 17.82 49.56
N LEU A 61 -28.95 17.66 49.40
CA LEU A 61 -29.56 17.19 48.16
C LEU A 61 -29.28 18.11 46.97
N GLY A 62 -29.31 19.44 47.19
CA GLY A 62 -28.94 20.41 46.15
C GLY A 62 -27.47 20.33 45.76
N ILE A 63 -26.57 20.05 46.72
CA ILE A 63 -25.15 19.80 46.45
C ILE A 63 -24.96 18.49 45.67
N GLU A 64 -25.67 17.42 46.03
CA GLU A 64 -25.63 16.14 45.31
C GLU A 64 -26.14 16.29 43.87
N PHE A 65 -27.25 17.00 43.68
CA PHE A 65 -27.78 17.31 42.34
C PHE A 65 -26.79 18.16 41.51
N LEU A 66 -26.17 19.17 42.10
CA LEU A 66 -25.12 19.94 41.42
C LEU A 66 -23.95 19.05 41.00
N LYS A 67 -23.49 18.17 41.89
CA LYS A 67 -22.40 17.23 41.58
C LYS A 67 -22.78 16.29 40.45
N SER A 68 -23.97 15.69 40.49
CA SER A 68 -24.41 14.75 39.45
C SER A 68 -24.58 15.43 38.08
N GLU A 69 -25.08 16.68 38.04
CA GLU A 69 -25.19 17.42 36.77
C GLU A 69 -23.82 17.84 36.23
N VAL A 70 -22.87 18.23 37.10
CA VAL A 70 -21.48 18.51 36.69
C VAL A 70 -20.81 17.24 36.17
N GLU A 71 -20.97 16.11 36.87
CA GLU A 71 -20.45 14.80 36.45
C GLU A 71 -21.05 14.41 35.09
N GLN A 72 -22.36 14.52 34.91
CA GLN A 72 -23.02 14.24 33.64
C GLN A 72 -22.52 15.14 32.51
N LEU A 73 -22.31 16.43 32.76
CA LEU A 73 -21.75 17.37 31.78
C LEU A 73 -20.28 17.06 31.46
N HIS A 74 -19.50 16.62 32.45
CA HIS A 74 -18.10 16.21 32.26
C HIS A 74 -17.97 14.87 31.53
N GLU A 75 -18.92 13.94 31.72
CA GLU A 75 -18.97 12.65 31.01
C GLU A 75 -19.51 12.79 29.59
N THR A 76 -20.26 13.85 29.29
CA THR A 76 -20.82 14.07 27.95
C THR A 76 -19.73 14.57 27.00
N LYS A 77 -19.11 13.65 26.27
CA LYS A 77 -18.24 13.95 25.13
C LYS A 77 -19.04 14.01 23.84
N ILE A 78 -18.61 14.86 22.91
CA ILE A 78 -19.20 14.91 21.57
C ILE A 78 -18.40 14.02 20.62
N LYS A 79 -19.12 13.32 19.74
CA LYS A 79 -18.53 12.66 18.57
C LYS A 79 -18.55 13.62 17.39
N LEU A 80 -17.38 13.94 16.83
CA LEU A 80 -17.29 14.73 15.61
C LEU A 80 -17.72 13.86 14.42
N TYR A 81 -19.02 13.86 14.12
CA TYR A 81 -19.62 12.99 13.11
C TYR A 81 -19.21 13.42 11.69
N SER A 82 -18.57 12.52 10.95
CA SER A 82 -18.43 12.58 9.49
C SER A 82 -19.44 11.61 8.86
N LYS A 83 -20.14 12.02 7.80
CA LYS A 83 -21.14 11.17 7.10
C LYS A 83 -20.53 9.95 6.42
N GLU A 84 -19.23 9.96 6.14
CA GLU A 84 -18.51 8.89 5.45
C GLU A 84 -17.21 8.55 6.18
N ARG A 85 -16.86 7.26 6.17
CA ARG A 85 -15.57 6.77 6.66
C ARG A 85 -14.51 7.21 5.66
N LYS A 86 -13.75 8.26 5.99
CA LYS A 86 -12.64 8.71 5.15
C LYS A 86 -11.51 7.68 5.18
N THR A 87 -10.98 7.35 4.00
CA THR A 87 -9.73 6.61 3.90
C THR A 87 -8.58 7.56 4.21
N VAL A 88 -7.77 7.24 5.23
CA VAL A 88 -6.60 8.05 5.58
C VAL A 88 -5.53 7.86 4.52
N LYS A 89 -5.07 8.96 3.91
CA LYS A 89 -4.06 8.98 2.84
C LYS A 89 -2.79 9.74 3.21
N GLN A 90 -2.75 10.32 4.41
CA GLN A 90 -1.64 11.14 4.89
C GLN A 90 -1.02 10.54 6.15
N ALA A 91 0.30 10.69 6.32
CA ALA A 91 1.00 10.43 7.57
C ALA A 91 1.93 11.60 7.94
N VAL A 92 2.19 11.76 9.23
CA VAL A 92 3.15 12.71 9.80
C VAL A 92 4.11 11.93 10.70
N ILE A 93 5.40 12.03 10.44
CA ILE A 93 6.47 11.40 11.24
C ILE A 93 7.23 12.51 11.98
N LEU A 94 7.24 12.45 13.31
CA LEU A 94 7.94 13.41 14.16
C LEU A 94 9.39 12.97 14.40
N ALA A 95 10.31 13.37 13.53
CA ALA A 95 11.72 12.96 13.53
C ALA A 95 12.69 14.11 13.86
N ALA A 96 12.25 15.06 14.69
CA ALA A 96 13.01 16.26 15.02
C ALA A 96 13.86 16.13 16.28
N GLY A 97 13.55 15.16 17.14
CA GLY A 97 14.14 15.02 18.47
C GLY A 97 15.62 14.61 18.46
N GLU A 98 16.35 15.04 19.48
CA GLU A 98 17.72 14.58 19.76
C GLU A 98 17.67 13.49 20.84
N LYS A 99 18.33 12.36 20.59
CA LYS A 99 18.63 11.34 21.62
C LYS A 99 20.13 11.40 21.90
N SER A 100 20.51 11.73 23.13
CA SER A 100 21.89 12.12 23.48
C SER A 100 22.96 11.06 23.23
N GLU A 101 22.60 9.78 23.10
CA GLU A 101 23.54 8.71 22.79
C GLU A 101 23.86 8.58 21.30
N PHE A 102 22.98 9.02 20.41
CA PHE A 102 23.14 8.81 18.98
C PHE A 102 23.84 9.99 18.31
N ASN A 103 24.59 9.72 17.24
CA ASN A 103 25.17 10.75 16.37
C ASN A 103 24.32 10.98 15.10
N LEU A 104 23.14 10.36 15.06
CA LEU A 104 22.19 10.35 13.96
C LEU A 104 20.77 10.34 14.56
N PRO A 105 19.74 10.78 13.82
CA PRO A 105 18.34 10.58 14.20
C PRO A 105 18.05 9.10 14.45
N ALA A 106 17.28 8.77 15.49
CA ALA A 106 17.01 7.38 15.89
C ALA A 106 16.39 6.57 14.76
N CYS A 107 15.48 7.19 14.00
CA CYS A 107 14.84 6.58 12.84
C CYS A 107 15.79 6.17 11.70
N LEU A 108 16.99 6.75 11.62
CA LEU A 108 18.01 6.42 10.63
C LEU A 108 19.02 5.37 11.14
N LEU A 109 18.86 4.87 12.37
CA LEU A 109 19.70 3.79 12.87
C LEU A 109 19.45 2.51 12.06
N PRO A 110 20.52 1.79 11.67
CA PRO A 110 20.38 0.56 10.91
C PRO A 110 19.81 -0.57 11.76
N ILE A 111 18.82 -1.28 11.21
CA ILE A 111 18.30 -2.54 11.72
C ILE A 111 18.55 -3.60 10.65
N LYS A 112 19.68 -4.30 10.78
CA LYS A 112 20.21 -5.24 9.79
C LYS A 112 20.39 -4.59 8.41
N ASP A 113 19.50 -4.89 7.47
CA ASP A 113 19.51 -4.54 6.06
C ASP A 113 18.65 -3.32 5.72
N THR A 114 17.97 -2.71 6.70
CA THR A 114 17.12 -1.53 6.54
C THR A 114 17.32 -0.54 7.69
N THR A 115 16.60 0.58 7.69
CA THR A 115 16.47 1.52 8.83
C THR A 115 15.03 1.52 9.36
N LEU A 116 14.80 2.03 10.58
CA LEU A 116 13.44 2.21 11.11
C LEU A 116 12.58 3.04 10.16
N LEU A 117 13.12 4.17 9.67
CA LEU A 117 12.41 5.08 8.80
C LEU A 117 12.05 4.43 7.46
N GLU A 118 13.01 3.77 6.82
CA GLU A 118 12.77 3.06 5.55
C GLU A 118 11.68 2.02 5.71
N ARG A 119 11.75 1.23 6.78
CA ARG A 119 10.75 0.21 7.09
C ARG A 119 9.36 0.81 7.34
N ASN A 120 9.26 1.87 8.14
CA ASN A 120 7.98 2.50 8.47
C ASN A 120 7.36 3.20 7.26
N ILE A 121 8.16 3.85 6.40
CA ILE A 121 7.70 4.40 5.12
C ILE A 121 7.12 3.27 4.24
N ALA A 122 7.81 2.14 4.13
CA ALA A 122 7.32 1.01 3.36
C ALA A 122 5.99 0.45 3.89
N ILE A 123 5.79 0.37 5.22
CA ILE A 123 4.49 -0.01 5.80
C ILE A 123 3.40 0.99 5.40
N LEU A 124 3.67 2.29 5.54
CA LEU A 124 2.71 3.35 5.24
C LEU A 124 2.30 3.32 3.77
N GLU A 125 3.28 3.23 2.86
CA GLU A 125 3.05 3.12 1.41
C GLU A 125 2.26 1.84 1.07
N ASN A 126 2.59 0.71 1.68
CA ASN A 126 1.87 -0.56 1.48
C ASN A 126 0.42 -0.52 1.95
N ASN A 127 0.11 0.33 2.93
CA ASN A 127 -1.24 0.58 3.44
C ASN A 127 -1.95 1.75 2.73
N GLY A 128 -1.39 2.23 1.61
CA GLY A 128 -2.04 3.20 0.74
C GLY A 128 -1.95 4.65 1.20
N ILE A 129 -0.96 4.99 2.05
CA ILE A 129 -0.60 6.38 2.37
C ILE A 129 0.13 6.98 1.16
N GLU A 130 -0.39 8.10 0.67
CA GLU A 130 0.05 8.79 -0.54
C GLU A 130 0.87 10.04 -0.25
N LYS A 131 0.81 10.55 1.00
CA LYS A 131 1.55 11.74 1.43
C LYS A 131 2.15 11.52 2.81
N ILE A 132 3.48 11.56 2.91
CA ILE A 132 4.20 11.39 4.19
C ILE A 132 4.97 12.68 4.49
N ILE A 133 4.64 13.33 5.61
CA ILE A 133 5.30 14.55 6.07
C ILE A 133 6.27 14.17 7.18
N ILE A 134 7.56 14.41 6.98
CA ILE A 134 8.63 14.12 7.93
C ILE A 134 9.09 15.44 8.55
N VAL A 135 8.85 15.59 9.85
CA VAL A 135 9.31 16.76 10.60
C VAL A 135 10.72 16.51 11.11
N THR A 136 11.72 17.22 10.58
CA THR A 136 13.14 17.05 10.91
C THR A 136 13.64 18.14 11.85
N GLY A 137 14.79 17.90 12.47
CA GLY A 137 15.42 18.81 13.43
C GLY A 137 16.87 18.41 13.66
N TYR A 138 17.11 17.59 14.67
CA TYR A 138 18.41 16.99 14.94
C TYR A 138 19.00 16.33 13.68
N HIS A 139 20.22 16.69 13.29
CA HIS A 139 20.95 16.14 12.13
C HIS A 139 20.10 16.03 10.84
N LYS A 140 19.31 17.07 10.53
CA LYS A 140 18.44 17.08 9.34
C LYS A 140 19.16 16.75 8.02
N GLU A 141 20.45 17.03 7.93
CA GLU A 141 21.28 16.75 6.75
C GLU A 141 21.36 15.24 6.46
N ALA A 142 21.30 14.39 7.48
CA ALA A 142 21.35 12.93 7.32
C ALA A 142 20.17 12.37 6.51
N PHE A 143 19.00 13.03 6.55
CA PHE A 143 17.84 12.66 5.73
C PHE A 143 18.10 12.93 4.24
N ALA A 144 18.87 13.98 3.91
CA ALA A 144 19.22 14.27 2.51
C ALA A 144 20.27 13.29 1.95
N GLU A 145 21.07 12.68 2.82
CA GLU A 145 22.09 11.70 2.44
C GLU A 145 21.52 10.28 2.26
N ALA A 146 20.39 9.97 2.92
CA ALA A 146 19.74 8.68 2.84
C ALA A 146 19.17 8.38 1.45
N GLU A 147 19.72 7.38 0.76
CA GLU A 147 19.38 7.06 -0.63
C GLU A 147 17.91 6.68 -0.82
N PHE A 148 17.32 5.91 0.11
CA PHE A 148 15.92 5.46 0.04
C PHE A 148 14.88 6.58 0.12
N LEU A 149 15.30 7.79 0.52
CA LEU A 149 14.44 8.98 0.56
C LEU A 149 14.49 9.79 -0.75
N LYS A 150 15.48 9.55 -1.62
CA LYS A 150 15.67 10.34 -2.85
C LYS A 150 14.69 9.92 -3.94
N GLY A 151 14.23 10.89 -4.73
CA GLY A 151 13.35 10.66 -5.89
C GLY A 151 11.90 10.30 -5.56
N LYS A 152 11.49 10.39 -4.28
CA LYS A 152 10.12 10.11 -3.84
C LYS A 152 9.27 11.37 -3.75
N ASP A 153 8.33 11.54 -4.68
CA ASP A 153 7.44 12.72 -4.75
C ASP A 153 6.39 12.77 -3.61
N ASN A 154 6.10 11.64 -2.97
CA ASN A 154 5.15 11.52 -1.86
C ASN A 154 5.74 11.94 -0.49
N LEU A 155 7.05 12.17 -0.40
CA LEU A 155 7.74 12.56 0.83
C LEU A 155 7.93 14.08 0.90
N HIS A 156 7.50 14.67 2.02
CA HIS A 156 7.64 16.10 2.29
C HIS A 156 8.38 16.34 3.59
N PHE A 157 9.38 17.22 3.58
CA PHE A 157 10.18 17.53 4.76
C PHE A 157 9.83 18.91 5.31
N VAL A 158 9.71 19.01 6.63
CA VAL A 158 9.52 20.28 7.36
C VAL A 158 10.50 20.34 8.51
N GLU A 159 11.19 21.45 8.67
CA GLU A 159 12.16 21.61 9.76
C GLU A 159 11.53 22.28 10.99
N ASN A 160 11.73 21.70 12.17
CA ASN A 160 11.59 22.41 13.45
C ASN A 160 12.97 22.90 13.92
N PRO A 161 13.36 24.17 13.66
CA PRO A 161 14.68 24.69 14.04
C PRO A 161 14.85 24.87 15.56
N ARG A 162 13.77 24.71 16.35
CA ARG A 162 13.76 24.86 17.80
C ARG A 162 13.62 23.52 18.53
N TYR A 163 13.88 22.40 17.86
CA TYR A 163 13.70 21.05 18.41
C TYR A 163 14.34 20.86 19.80
N LEU A 164 15.52 21.45 20.05
CA LEU A 164 16.22 21.40 21.36
C LEU A 164 15.44 22.02 22.54
N TRP A 165 14.53 22.95 22.26
CA TRP A 165 13.81 23.71 23.29
C TRP A 165 12.30 23.57 23.18
N THR A 166 11.82 22.58 22.44
CA THR A 166 10.39 22.38 22.21
C THR A 166 9.99 20.91 22.29
N GLY A 167 8.76 20.63 22.73
CA GLY A 167 8.19 19.29 22.76
C GLY A 167 7.58 18.87 21.42
N SER A 168 7.10 17.63 21.35
CA SER A 168 6.59 17.02 20.11
C SER A 168 5.40 17.76 19.49
N MET A 169 4.59 18.46 20.30
CA MET A 169 3.48 19.29 19.79
C MET A 169 3.97 20.46 18.94
N ALA A 170 5.11 21.08 19.30
CA ALA A 170 5.68 22.17 18.52
C ALA A 170 6.17 21.66 17.16
N SER A 171 6.82 20.50 17.13
CA SER A 171 7.21 19.82 15.88
C SER A 171 5.98 19.54 15.02
N LEU A 172 4.93 18.96 15.58
CA LEU A 172 3.68 18.71 14.85
C LEU A 172 3.07 20.01 14.29
N ALA A 173 3.06 21.10 15.06
CA ALA A 173 2.54 22.39 14.63
C ALA A 173 3.32 23.01 13.45
N THR A 174 4.62 22.72 13.29
CA THR A 174 5.39 23.19 12.12
C THR A 174 4.89 22.60 10.81
N ALA A 175 4.30 21.40 10.85
CA ALA A 175 3.75 20.73 9.67
C ALA A 175 2.37 21.25 9.24
N ASN A 176 1.80 22.25 9.93
CA ASN A 176 0.44 22.74 9.70
C ASN A 176 0.12 23.06 8.24
N ASP A 177 1.04 23.71 7.53
CA ASP A 177 0.81 24.14 6.15
C ASP A 177 0.75 22.96 5.16
N LEU A 178 1.22 21.78 5.57
CA LEU A 178 1.19 20.56 4.77
C LEU A 178 0.09 19.59 5.18
N ILE A 179 -0.43 19.67 6.40
CA ILE A 179 -1.50 18.78 6.88
C ILE A 179 -2.84 19.28 6.35
N THR A 180 -3.50 18.48 5.50
CA THR A 180 -4.74 18.90 4.81
C THR A 180 -5.92 17.96 5.01
N ASP A 181 -5.69 16.76 5.57
CA ASP A 181 -6.74 15.77 5.83
C ASP A 181 -6.40 14.95 7.09
N ASP A 182 -7.22 13.96 7.40
CA ASP A 182 -6.96 12.95 8.43
C ASP A 182 -5.61 12.27 8.17
N PHE A 183 -4.88 11.98 9.25
CA PHE A 183 -3.53 11.44 9.14
C PHE A 183 -3.19 10.44 10.24
N LEU A 184 -2.21 9.59 9.95
CA LEU A 184 -1.48 8.83 10.97
C LEU A 184 -0.32 9.66 11.49
N LEU A 185 -0.21 9.80 12.80
CA LEU A 185 0.93 10.40 13.50
C LEU A 185 1.85 9.28 14.00
N PHE A 186 3.14 9.42 13.73
CA PHE A 186 4.21 8.50 14.14
C PHE A 186 5.31 9.26 14.89
N GLU A 187 5.83 8.64 15.94
CA GLU A 187 7.16 8.93 16.49
C GLU A 187 8.22 8.16 15.70
N ASP A 188 9.43 8.73 15.59
CA ASP A 188 10.44 8.27 14.63
C ASP A 188 11.28 7.07 15.13
N ASP A 189 11.34 6.89 16.45
CA ASP A 189 12.09 5.87 17.17
C ASP A 189 11.35 4.54 17.37
N ILE A 190 10.16 4.40 16.77
CA ILE A 190 9.29 3.24 16.96
C ILE A 190 9.53 2.15 15.88
N LEU A 191 9.90 0.95 16.34
CA LEU A 191 9.75 -0.29 15.59
C LEU A 191 8.34 -0.86 15.83
N ILE A 192 7.61 -1.20 14.77
CA ILE A 192 6.23 -1.71 14.87
C ILE A 192 5.94 -2.83 13.86
N GLU A 193 5.06 -3.76 14.24
CA GLU A 193 4.46 -4.75 13.33
C GLU A 193 3.61 -4.09 12.24
N GLU A 194 3.71 -4.60 11.00
CA GLU A 194 2.92 -4.14 9.85
C GLU A 194 1.40 -4.20 10.11
N THR A 195 0.93 -5.27 10.75
CA THR A 195 -0.49 -5.51 11.04
C THR A 195 -1.10 -4.46 11.96
N ALA A 196 -0.33 -3.88 12.88
CA ALA A 196 -0.83 -2.86 13.81
C ALA A 196 -1.24 -1.58 13.07
N VAL A 197 -0.47 -1.19 12.04
CA VAL A 197 -0.78 -0.04 11.19
C VAL A 197 -2.04 -0.32 10.36
N THR A 198 -2.15 -1.52 9.77
CA THR A 198 -3.32 -1.94 9.01
C THR A 198 -4.58 -1.96 9.88
N GLU A 199 -4.52 -2.53 11.07
CA GLU A 199 -5.64 -2.58 12.02
C GLU A 199 -6.05 -1.18 12.48
N LEU A 200 -5.09 -0.28 12.77
CA LEU A 200 -5.37 1.08 13.20
C LEU A 200 -6.08 1.90 12.11
N LEU A 201 -5.62 1.82 10.86
CA LEU A 201 -6.28 2.44 9.71
C LEU A 201 -7.70 1.90 9.53
N ASN A 202 -7.85 0.57 9.62
CA ASN A 202 -9.12 -0.13 9.51
C ASN A 202 -9.97 -0.14 10.78
N HIS A 203 -9.59 0.60 11.82
CA HIS A 203 -10.39 0.74 13.03
C HIS A 203 -11.60 1.68 12.77
N PRO A 204 -12.81 1.38 13.30
CA PRO A 204 -14.01 2.17 13.04
C PRO A 204 -13.96 3.58 13.64
N GLU A 205 -13.27 3.77 14.75
CA GLU A 205 -13.07 5.10 15.33
C GLU A 205 -12.14 5.93 14.45
N ARG A 206 -12.55 7.17 14.15
CA ARG A 206 -11.81 8.11 13.30
C ARG A 206 -10.57 8.64 14.01
N ASP A 207 -10.72 8.97 15.30
CA ASP A 207 -9.65 9.38 16.20
C ASP A 207 -9.34 8.22 17.14
N CYS A 208 -8.12 7.68 17.06
CA CYS A 208 -7.78 6.41 17.70
C CYS A 208 -6.30 6.34 18.08
N ILE A 209 -6.02 6.11 19.36
CA ILE A 209 -4.67 5.82 19.86
C ILE A 209 -4.37 4.32 19.77
N LEU A 210 -3.14 3.96 19.37
CA LEU A 210 -2.66 2.58 19.44
C LEU A 210 -2.13 2.29 20.85
N VAL A 211 -2.62 1.19 21.43
CA VAL A 211 -2.36 0.82 22.82
C VAL A 211 -1.90 -0.63 22.89
N THR A 212 -0.94 -0.89 23.76
CA THR A 212 -0.47 -2.25 24.05
C THR A 212 -0.29 -2.47 25.55
N LYS A 213 0.21 -3.64 25.93
CA LYS A 213 0.64 -3.92 27.30
C LYS A 213 1.86 -3.09 27.66
N GLU A 214 2.05 -2.86 28.95
CA GLU A 214 3.17 -2.13 29.51
C GLU A 214 4.52 -2.78 29.14
N SER A 215 5.47 -1.97 28.68
CA SER A 215 6.78 -2.36 28.19
C SER A 215 7.80 -2.57 29.33
N GLY A 216 7.64 -1.85 30.44
CA GLY A 216 8.57 -1.88 31.59
C GLY A 216 9.85 -1.06 31.36
N LEU A 217 9.82 -0.08 30.46
CA LEU A 217 10.95 0.78 30.09
C LEU A 217 11.18 1.95 31.06
N GLY A 218 10.14 2.35 31.82
CA GLY A 218 10.22 3.36 32.88
C GLY A 218 9.87 4.79 32.46
N ASP A 219 9.62 5.04 31.18
CA ASP A 219 9.16 6.31 30.62
C ASP A 219 7.87 6.17 29.78
N GLU A 220 7.13 5.10 30.01
CA GLU A 220 5.91 4.74 29.30
C GLU A 220 4.82 5.82 29.43
N ALA A 221 4.11 6.11 28.34
CA ALA A 221 2.88 6.89 28.40
C ALA A 221 1.69 5.97 28.74
N PHE A 222 1.43 5.79 30.03
CA PHE A 222 0.29 4.99 30.49
C PHE A 222 -1.04 5.68 30.21
N ILE A 223 -2.06 4.87 29.91
CA ILE A 223 -3.40 5.36 29.66
C ILE A 223 -4.43 4.78 30.62
N GLU A 224 -5.49 5.57 30.85
CA GLU A 224 -6.72 5.14 31.52
C GLU A 224 -7.89 5.36 30.55
N ILE A 225 -8.75 4.35 30.42
CA ILE A 225 -9.94 4.34 29.58
C ILE A 225 -11.18 4.49 30.45
N GLN A 226 -12.15 5.31 30.05
CA GLN A 226 -13.45 5.37 30.70
C GLN A 226 -14.54 5.46 29.64
N ASN A 227 -15.64 4.71 29.83
CA ASN A 227 -16.76 4.66 28.89
C ASN A 227 -16.30 4.38 27.44
N ASN A 228 -15.35 3.47 27.27
CA ASN A 228 -14.75 3.07 25.98
C ASN A 228 -13.96 4.17 25.24
N HIS A 229 -13.53 5.22 25.93
CA HIS A 229 -12.76 6.33 25.35
C HIS A 229 -11.56 6.69 26.24
N LEU A 230 -10.58 7.36 25.65
CA LEU A 230 -9.44 7.91 26.39
C LEU A 230 -9.91 8.82 27.53
N TYR A 231 -9.41 8.58 28.74
CA TYR A 231 -9.72 9.37 29.94
C TYR A 231 -8.49 10.10 30.49
N LYS A 232 -7.35 9.42 30.60
CA LYS A 232 -6.06 10.00 31.02
C LYS A 232 -4.89 9.44 30.23
N ILE A 233 -3.86 10.26 30.11
CA ILE A 233 -2.50 9.90 29.69
C ILE A 233 -1.55 10.45 30.75
N SER A 234 -0.62 9.64 31.25
CA SER A 234 0.45 10.12 32.11
C SER A 234 1.66 9.19 32.10
N LYS A 235 2.86 9.76 32.17
CA LYS A 235 4.09 9.03 32.46
C LYS A 235 4.30 8.78 33.96
N ASP A 236 3.53 9.44 34.81
CA ASP A 236 3.55 9.23 36.26
C ASP A 236 2.38 8.33 36.66
N ILE A 237 2.71 7.07 36.93
CA ILE A 237 1.77 6.00 37.33
C ILE A 237 0.87 6.42 38.50
N HIS A 238 1.32 7.32 39.39
CA HIS A 238 0.54 7.78 40.55
C HIS A 238 -0.63 8.72 40.18
N GLN A 239 -0.70 9.19 38.93
CA GLN A 239 -1.78 10.05 38.45
C GLN A 239 -2.98 9.27 37.90
N LEU A 240 -2.82 7.96 37.69
CA LEU A 240 -3.82 7.07 37.12
C LEU A 240 -4.51 6.26 38.22
N ASN A 241 -5.82 6.08 38.08
CA ASN A 241 -6.59 5.20 38.96
C ASN A 241 -6.60 3.76 38.45
N ARG A 242 -6.45 3.59 37.14
CA ARG A 242 -6.29 2.30 36.47
C ARG A 242 -5.31 2.45 35.30
N ILE A 243 -4.52 1.40 35.08
CA ILE A 243 -3.64 1.30 33.92
C ILE A 243 -4.31 0.34 32.93
N ASP A 244 -4.77 0.88 31.81
CA ASP A 244 -5.41 0.10 30.75
C ASP A 244 -4.42 -0.27 29.64
N GLY A 245 -3.23 0.31 29.63
CA GLY A 245 -2.14 -0.02 28.73
C GLY A 245 -1.17 1.15 28.55
N GLU A 246 -0.30 1.00 27.57
CA GLU A 246 0.71 1.96 27.15
C GLU A 246 0.42 2.42 25.73
N MET A 247 0.54 3.73 25.50
CA MET A 247 0.45 4.34 24.18
C MET A 247 1.79 4.17 23.43
N THR A 248 1.75 3.68 22.20
CA THR A 248 2.96 3.27 21.44
C THR A 248 3.62 4.37 20.60
N GLY A 249 3.18 5.63 20.72
CA GLY A 249 3.62 6.73 19.85
C GLY A 249 3.02 6.73 18.44
N ILE A 250 1.98 5.92 18.17
CA ILE A 250 1.25 5.89 16.90
C ILE A 250 -0.22 6.23 17.12
N THR A 251 -0.73 7.24 16.42
CA THR A 251 -2.12 7.72 16.59
C THR A 251 -2.78 8.05 15.26
N LYS A 252 -4.04 7.65 15.07
CA LYS A 252 -4.89 8.11 13.97
C LYS A 252 -5.66 9.36 14.40
N ILE A 253 -5.47 10.48 13.71
CA ILE A 253 -6.00 11.78 14.09
C ILE A 253 -6.80 12.37 12.93
N SER A 254 -8.03 12.79 13.21
CA SER A 254 -8.84 13.56 12.26
C SER A 254 -8.33 14.99 12.13
N TYR A 255 -8.53 15.59 10.96
CA TYR A 255 -8.16 16.99 10.73
C TYR A 255 -8.80 17.94 11.76
N GLU A 256 -10.04 17.67 12.17
CA GLU A 256 -10.78 18.49 13.13
C GLU A 256 -10.20 18.39 14.56
N VAL A 257 -9.81 17.19 15.02
CA VAL A 257 -9.11 17.03 16.30
C VAL A 257 -7.76 17.74 16.25
N TYR A 258 -7.03 17.62 15.15
CA TYR A 258 -5.77 18.33 14.95
C TYR A 258 -5.93 19.86 15.03
N VAL A 259 -6.96 20.42 14.39
CA VAL A 259 -7.27 21.86 14.46
C VAL A 259 -7.57 22.28 15.90
N GLU A 260 -8.31 21.50 16.68
CA GLU A 260 -8.57 21.79 18.09
C GLU A 260 -7.28 21.70 18.94
N MET A 261 -6.38 20.75 18.65
CA MET A 261 -5.06 20.69 19.28
C MET A 261 -4.24 21.95 19.01
N LEU A 262 -4.20 22.44 17.77
CA LEU A 262 -3.54 23.70 17.42
C LEU A 262 -4.16 24.90 18.13
N ARG A 263 -5.49 24.91 18.27
CA ARG A 263 -6.23 25.98 18.93
C ARG A 263 -5.90 26.06 20.42
N LEU A 264 -5.73 24.92 21.08
CA LEU A 264 -5.21 24.85 22.45
C LEU A 264 -3.74 25.30 22.51
N PHE A 265 -2.94 24.93 21.51
CA PHE A 265 -1.52 25.27 21.42
C PHE A 265 -1.25 26.76 21.14
N GLU A 266 -2.16 27.49 20.49
CA GLU A 266 -1.99 28.91 20.11
C GLU A 266 -1.63 29.81 21.31
N ASN A 267 -2.18 29.52 22.48
CA ASN A 267 -1.95 30.26 23.72
C ASN A 267 -0.94 29.58 24.66
N ASN A 268 -0.23 28.56 24.17
CA ASN A 268 0.72 27.79 24.96
C ASN A 268 1.91 28.65 25.42
N LYS A 269 2.32 28.44 26.67
CA LYS A 269 3.51 29.06 27.27
C LYS A 269 4.58 28.06 27.67
N ASN A 270 4.24 26.77 27.74
CA ASN A 270 5.18 25.69 28.04
C ASN A 270 5.74 25.12 26.73
N PRO A 271 6.94 25.50 26.30
CA PRO A 271 7.45 25.08 25.00
C PRO A 271 7.70 23.55 24.93
N TYR A 272 7.81 22.87 26.07
CA TYR A 272 8.10 21.43 26.18
C TYR A 272 6.85 20.54 26.17
N VAL A 273 5.66 21.08 25.86
CA VAL A 273 4.44 20.26 25.80
C VAL A 273 4.52 19.29 24.63
N ASN A 274 4.26 18.02 24.92
CA ASN A 274 4.14 16.96 23.92
C ASN A 274 2.70 16.84 23.40
N TYR A 275 2.52 16.28 22.20
CA TYR A 275 1.22 16.24 21.54
C TYR A 275 0.18 15.41 22.30
N GLU A 276 0.60 14.35 22.99
CA GLU A 276 -0.29 13.44 23.73
C GLU A 276 -1.06 14.17 24.84
N TYR A 277 -0.47 15.20 25.46
CA TYR A 277 -1.15 16.00 26.49
C TYR A 277 -2.18 16.96 25.89
N LEU A 278 -1.95 17.49 24.68
CA LEU A 278 -2.98 18.29 24.00
C LEU A 278 -4.08 17.41 23.41
N LEU A 279 -3.75 16.22 22.92
CA LEU A 279 -4.73 15.21 22.55
C LEU A 279 -5.61 14.84 23.75
N LEU A 280 -5.00 14.65 24.94
CA LEU A 280 -5.72 14.44 26.19
C LEU A 280 -6.65 15.62 26.54
N ASP A 281 -6.18 16.87 26.42
CA ASP A 281 -7.02 18.04 26.67
C ASP A 281 -8.20 18.13 25.69
N VAL A 282 -8.00 17.79 24.40
CA VAL A 282 -9.08 17.66 23.41
C VAL A 282 -10.05 16.54 23.80
N SER A 283 -9.53 15.41 24.28
CA SER A 283 -10.33 14.24 24.67
C SER A 283 -11.31 14.51 25.82
N ARG A 284 -11.15 15.62 26.56
CA ARG A 284 -12.11 16.05 27.59
C ARG A 284 -13.45 16.49 27.00
N LYS A 285 -13.47 16.89 25.73
CA LYS A 285 -14.68 17.34 25.03
C LYS A 285 -15.06 16.41 23.88
N ILE A 286 -14.08 15.79 23.24
CA ILE A 286 -14.27 14.96 22.05
C ILE A 286 -13.97 13.49 22.40
N GLU A 287 -14.78 12.58 21.89
CA GLU A 287 -14.51 11.15 22.00
C GLU A 287 -13.26 10.76 21.22
N ILE A 288 -12.24 10.25 21.92
CA ILE A 288 -11.03 9.66 21.32
C ILE A 288 -11.05 8.17 21.66
N GLY A 289 -11.13 7.33 20.62
CA GLY A 289 -11.13 5.88 20.75
C GLY A 289 -9.72 5.31 20.97
N PHE A 290 -9.65 4.00 21.11
CA PHE A 290 -8.38 3.28 21.25
C PHE A 290 -8.45 1.94 20.51
N LEU A 291 -7.31 1.48 20.01
CA LEU A 291 -7.10 0.14 19.50
C LEU A 291 -6.08 -0.54 20.40
N LYS A 292 -6.50 -1.58 21.13
CA LYS A 292 -5.60 -2.33 22.01
C LYS A 292 -5.15 -3.63 21.35
N ILE A 293 -3.85 -3.78 21.12
CA ILE A 293 -3.22 -5.01 20.63
C ILE A 293 -2.30 -5.56 21.73
N PRO A 294 -2.73 -6.53 22.55
CA PRO A 294 -1.97 -6.97 23.72
C PRO A 294 -0.63 -7.66 23.39
N ASP A 295 -0.58 -8.41 22.29
CA ASP A 295 0.58 -9.20 21.88
C ASP A 295 1.36 -8.54 20.75
N LEU A 296 1.39 -7.21 20.75
CA LEU A 296 2.14 -6.40 19.81
C LEU A 296 3.64 -6.47 20.08
N ILE A 297 4.43 -6.87 19.09
CA ILE A 297 5.87 -6.72 19.04
C ILE A 297 6.14 -5.30 18.54
N TRP A 298 6.69 -4.49 19.43
CA TRP A 298 7.11 -3.14 19.15
C TRP A 298 8.31 -2.80 20.03
N ALA A 299 9.01 -1.71 19.73
CA ALA A 299 10.07 -1.18 20.59
C ALA A 299 10.33 0.30 20.30
N GLU A 300 10.70 1.04 21.33
CA GLU A 300 11.28 2.39 21.23
C GLU A 300 12.81 2.31 21.32
N ILE A 301 13.51 3.13 20.53
CA ILE A 301 14.98 3.17 20.49
C ILE A 301 15.50 4.51 21.04
N ASP A 302 15.73 4.56 22.36
CA ASP A 302 16.29 5.75 23.04
C ASP A 302 17.78 5.69 23.33
N SER A 303 18.33 4.46 23.38
CA SER A 303 19.70 4.18 23.77
C SER A 303 20.32 3.11 22.88
N TYR A 304 21.65 3.02 22.86
CA TYR A 304 22.31 1.92 22.16
C TYR A 304 21.93 0.56 22.73
N LEU A 305 21.63 0.48 24.04
CA LEU A 305 21.15 -0.76 24.64
C LEU A 305 19.78 -1.18 24.06
N HIS A 306 18.88 -0.23 23.82
CA HIS A 306 17.60 -0.50 23.15
C HIS A 306 17.84 -0.93 21.71
N HIS A 307 18.70 -0.21 20.98
CA HIS A 307 19.07 -0.55 19.60
C HIS A 307 19.62 -1.98 19.48
N PHE A 308 20.58 -2.38 20.33
CA PHE A 308 21.10 -3.76 20.32
C PHE A 308 20.03 -4.79 20.62
N LYS A 309 19.15 -4.54 21.61
CA LYS A 309 18.02 -5.44 21.90
C LYS A 309 17.09 -5.57 20.70
N VAL A 310 16.83 -4.47 20.00
CA VAL A 310 16.01 -4.47 18.78
C VAL A 310 16.64 -5.34 17.71
N VAL A 311 17.90 -5.09 17.36
CA VAL A 311 18.61 -5.80 16.29
C VAL A 311 18.74 -7.30 16.59
N ASP A 312 19.10 -7.66 17.81
CA ASP A 312 19.46 -9.04 18.16
C ASP A 312 18.25 -9.90 18.54
N ASN A 313 17.19 -9.32 19.11
CA ASN A 313 16.08 -10.09 19.70
C ASN A 313 14.70 -9.72 19.14
N ILE A 314 14.35 -8.42 19.14
CA ILE A 314 12.97 -7.99 18.84
C ILE A 314 12.69 -8.06 17.34
N TYR A 315 13.57 -7.50 16.50
CA TYR A 315 13.39 -7.51 15.05
C TYR A 315 13.35 -8.92 14.44
N PRO A 316 14.23 -9.88 14.81
CA PRO A 316 14.08 -11.27 14.35
C PRO A 316 12.74 -11.90 14.75
N SER A 317 12.25 -11.62 15.96
CA SER A 317 10.96 -12.13 16.44
C SER A 317 9.79 -11.52 15.67
N LEU A 318 9.88 -10.23 15.37
CA LEU A 318 8.93 -9.49 14.54
C LEU A 318 8.88 -10.08 13.12
N GLN A 319 10.04 -10.24 12.47
CA GLN A 319 10.13 -10.84 11.13
C GLN A 319 9.48 -12.23 11.09
N LYS A 320 9.72 -13.05 12.12
CA LYS A 320 9.10 -14.38 12.22
C LYS A 320 7.57 -14.29 12.36
N LYS A 321 7.07 -13.43 13.24
CA LYS A 321 5.62 -13.26 13.45
C LYS A 321 4.92 -12.76 12.18
N GLU A 322 5.52 -11.82 11.45
CA GLU A 322 4.99 -11.32 10.19
C GLU A 322 5.01 -12.37 9.09
N ALA A 323 6.05 -13.21 9.01
CA ALA A 323 6.10 -14.34 8.08
C ALA A 323 5.00 -15.36 8.40
N ASP A 324 4.84 -15.74 9.67
CA ASP A 324 3.80 -16.67 10.12
C ASP A 324 2.39 -16.13 9.81
N PHE A 325 2.16 -14.82 9.98
CA PHE A 325 0.90 -14.18 9.64
C PHE A 325 0.62 -14.22 8.14
N LYS A 326 1.60 -13.82 7.31
CA LYS A 326 1.50 -13.84 5.84
C LYS A 326 1.25 -15.26 5.32
N GLU A 327 1.87 -16.28 5.92
CA GLU A 327 1.60 -17.68 5.57
C GLU A 327 0.16 -18.08 5.90
N ARG A 328 -0.36 -17.69 7.08
CA ARG A 328 -1.74 -18.00 7.47
C ARG A 328 -2.76 -17.32 6.56
N GLU A 329 -2.58 -16.04 6.24
CA GLU A 329 -3.44 -15.33 5.29
C GLU A 329 -3.43 -16.02 3.92
N LEU A 330 -2.24 -16.39 3.43
CA LEU A 330 -2.10 -17.11 2.18
C LEU A 330 -2.84 -18.46 2.21
N LYS A 331 -2.70 -19.24 3.29
CA LYS A 331 -3.44 -20.50 3.48
C LYS A 331 -4.95 -20.27 3.47
N GLN A 332 -5.45 -19.20 4.10
CA GLN A 332 -6.87 -18.86 4.09
C GLN A 332 -7.38 -18.52 2.69
N VAL A 333 -6.63 -17.68 1.95
CA VAL A 333 -6.96 -17.32 0.56
C VAL A 333 -7.02 -18.57 -0.33
N ILE A 334 -6.03 -19.45 -0.22
CA ILE A 334 -5.97 -20.70 -0.99
C ILE A 334 -7.12 -21.63 -0.61
N ALA A 335 -7.38 -21.84 0.69
CA ALA A 335 -8.44 -22.70 1.17
C ALA A 335 -9.82 -22.22 0.70
N ALA A 336 -10.05 -20.90 0.75
CA ALA A 336 -11.28 -20.29 0.24
C ALA A 336 -11.43 -20.48 -1.28
N ALA A 337 -10.35 -20.26 -2.06
CA ALA A 337 -10.35 -20.44 -3.51
C ALA A 337 -10.64 -21.90 -3.92
N LEU A 338 -10.10 -22.87 -3.18
CA LEU A 338 -10.30 -24.30 -3.44
C LEU A 338 -11.57 -24.87 -2.78
N ASN A 339 -12.25 -24.09 -1.94
CA ASN A 339 -13.38 -24.52 -1.13
C ASN A 339 -13.06 -25.76 -0.26
N ILE A 340 -11.92 -25.70 0.45
CA ILE A 340 -11.41 -26.73 1.38
C ILE A 340 -11.17 -26.14 2.77
N SER A 341 -10.86 -26.97 3.77
CA SER A 341 -10.47 -26.47 5.08
C SER A 341 -9.04 -25.92 5.08
N VAL A 342 -8.73 -24.94 5.93
CA VAL A 342 -7.37 -24.34 6.03
C VAL A 342 -6.35 -25.39 6.46
N GLU A 343 -6.75 -26.35 7.28
CA GLU A 343 -5.93 -27.47 7.75
C GLU A 343 -5.54 -28.44 6.62
N GLU A 344 -6.28 -28.45 5.52
CA GLU A 344 -5.91 -29.23 4.34
C GLU A 344 -4.74 -28.61 3.57
N VAL A 345 -4.41 -27.32 3.79
CA VAL A 345 -3.23 -26.67 3.23
C VAL A 345 -2.02 -26.92 4.13
N THR A 346 -1.33 -28.04 3.88
CA THR A 346 -0.29 -28.57 4.75
C THR A 346 1.04 -27.80 4.70
N ALA A 347 1.44 -27.28 3.53
CA ALA A 347 2.67 -26.50 3.38
C ALA A 347 2.57 -25.48 2.25
N VAL A 348 3.31 -24.38 2.40
CA VAL A 348 3.45 -23.33 1.38
C VAL A 348 4.93 -22.96 1.24
N GLU A 349 5.47 -23.06 0.04
CA GLU A 349 6.86 -22.78 -0.30
C GLU A 349 6.91 -21.67 -1.35
N VAL A 350 7.83 -20.72 -1.22
CA VAL A 350 8.01 -19.65 -2.20
C VAL A 350 8.68 -20.20 -3.46
N LEU A 351 8.15 -19.85 -4.64
CA LEU A 351 8.76 -20.12 -5.94
C LEU A 351 9.33 -18.81 -6.52
N GLY A 352 10.25 -18.94 -7.49
CA GLY A 352 10.79 -17.78 -8.22
C GLY A 352 9.76 -17.12 -9.16
N GLY A 353 10.11 -15.95 -9.69
CA GLY A 353 9.30 -15.17 -10.63
C GLY A 353 9.67 -13.69 -10.55
N LEU A 354 9.58 -12.97 -11.68
CA LEU A 354 9.96 -11.55 -11.77
C LEU A 354 8.80 -10.63 -11.36
N THR A 355 7.62 -10.83 -11.93
CA THR A 355 6.47 -9.91 -11.80
C THR A 355 5.39 -10.42 -10.84
N ASN A 356 5.33 -11.74 -10.63
CA ASN A 356 4.27 -12.41 -9.88
C ASN A 356 4.80 -13.07 -8.61
N ARG A 357 3.98 -13.13 -7.55
CA ARG A 357 4.30 -13.88 -6.33
C ARG A 357 3.85 -15.33 -6.51
N ASN A 358 4.81 -16.22 -6.70
CA ASN A 358 4.56 -17.63 -6.98
C ASN A 358 4.81 -18.50 -5.74
N TYR A 359 3.95 -19.49 -5.53
CA TYR A 359 4.03 -20.41 -4.40
C TYR A 359 3.78 -21.85 -4.85
N LYS A 360 4.54 -22.79 -4.30
CA LYS A 360 4.20 -24.21 -4.32
C LYS A 360 3.39 -24.51 -3.07
N VAL A 361 2.25 -25.15 -3.25
CA VAL A 361 1.31 -25.43 -2.18
C VAL A 361 1.03 -26.92 -2.14
N MET A 362 1.20 -27.50 -0.95
CA MET A 362 0.90 -28.89 -0.68
C MET A 362 -0.45 -28.97 0.02
N THR A 363 -1.42 -29.63 -0.59
CA THR A 363 -2.66 -30.01 0.09
C THR A 363 -2.58 -31.43 0.62
N SER A 364 -3.62 -31.88 1.32
CA SER A 364 -3.78 -33.28 1.75
C SER A 364 -3.71 -34.28 0.58
N THR A 365 -4.08 -33.86 -0.63
CA THR A 365 -4.23 -34.71 -1.83
C THR A 365 -3.32 -34.33 -2.99
N ASP A 366 -2.90 -33.08 -3.09
CA ASP A 366 -2.37 -32.51 -4.33
C ASP A 366 -1.15 -31.60 -4.11
N GLN A 367 -0.36 -31.44 -5.17
CA GLN A 367 0.64 -30.39 -5.28
C GLN A 367 0.16 -29.35 -6.29
N LEU A 368 0.13 -28.09 -5.87
CA LEU A 368 -0.41 -26.98 -6.64
C LEU A 368 0.63 -25.87 -6.78
N ALA A 369 0.58 -25.13 -7.88
CA ALA A 369 1.27 -23.86 -8.04
C ALA A 369 0.25 -22.73 -7.94
N VAL A 370 0.48 -21.79 -7.02
CA VAL A 370 -0.37 -20.62 -6.78
C VAL A 370 0.37 -19.38 -7.23
N ARG A 371 -0.29 -18.56 -8.06
CA ARG A 371 0.21 -17.28 -8.53
C ARG A 371 -0.70 -16.17 -8.03
N ILE A 372 -0.11 -15.20 -7.33
CA ILE A 372 -0.76 -13.95 -6.94
C ILE A 372 -0.16 -12.83 -7.80
N PRO A 373 -0.99 -12.07 -8.54
CA PRO A 373 -0.52 -10.94 -9.34
C PRO A 373 0.26 -9.90 -8.54
N GLY A 374 1.27 -9.30 -9.16
CA GLY A 374 1.94 -8.10 -8.62
C GLY A 374 1.03 -6.86 -8.65
N LYS A 375 1.24 -5.95 -7.69
CA LYS A 375 0.54 -4.64 -7.62
C LYS A 375 0.79 -3.84 -8.91
N GLY A 376 -0.22 -3.13 -9.42
CA GLY A 376 -0.08 -2.20 -10.55
C GLY A 376 -0.24 -2.83 -11.94
N THR A 377 -0.59 -4.12 -12.02
CA THR A 377 -0.86 -4.83 -13.28
C THR A 377 -2.31 -4.73 -13.73
N GLU A 378 -3.18 -4.07 -12.95
CA GLU A 378 -4.63 -4.05 -13.16
C GLU A 378 -5.06 -3.22 -14.38
N HIS A 379 -4.23 -2.27 -14.82
CA HIS A 379 -4.61 -1.27 -15.82
C HIS A 379 -4.44 -1.73 -17.28
N TYR A 380 -3.66 -2.79 -17.55
CA TYR A 380 -3.36 -3.23 -18.92
C TYR A 380 -3.47 -4.75 -19.14
N ILE A 381 -3.67 -5.56 -18.09
CA ILE A 381 -3.86 -7.01 -18.22
C ILE A 381 -5.35 -7.37 -18.13
N ASN A 382 -5.85 -8.06 -19.16
CA ASN A 382 -7.22 -8.55 -19.17
C ASN A 382 -7.32 -9.93 -18.50
N ARG A 383 -7.65 -9.94 -17.20
CA ARG A 383 -7.75 -11.15 -16.37
C ARG A 383 -8.84 -12.13 -16.83
N LEU A 384 -9.94 -11.63 -17.39
CA LEU A 384 -10.99 -12.48 -17.96
C LEU A 384 -10.48 -13.23 -19.20
N ALA A 385 -9.75 -12.53 -20.07
CA ALA A 385 -9.12 -13.15 -21.24
C ALA A 385 -8.07 -14.19 -20.81
N GLU A 386 -7.20 -13.86 -19.86
CA GLU A 386 -6.18 -14.78 -19.34
C GLU A 386 -6.81 -16.08 -18.80
N LYS A 387 -7.90 -15.98 -18.04
CA LYS A 387 -8.65 -17.14 -17.53
C LYS A 387 -9.12 -18.06 -18.66
N VAL A 388 -9.79 -17.49 -19.68
CA VAL A 388 -10.31 -18.25 -20.81
C VAL A 388 -9.17 -18.89 -21.61
N HIS A 389 -8.11 -18.14 -21.89
CA HIS A 389 -6.98 -18.63 -22.69
C HIS A 389 -6.21 -19.72 -21.94
N SER A 390 -5.97 -19.54 -20.63
CA SER A 390 -5.34 -20.56 -19.78
C SER A 390 -6.12 -21.87 -19.75
N GLN A 391 -7.46 -21.82 -19.79
CA GLN A 391 -8.30 -23.01 -19.85
C GLN A 391 -8.22 -23.70 -21.22
N ILE A 392 -8.21 -22.93 -22.32
CA ILE A 392 -8.03 -23.47 -23.67
C ILE A 392 -6.69 -24.19 -23.78
N THR A 393 -5.60 -23.53 -23.38
CA THR A 393 -4.23 -24.08 -23.50
C THR A 393 -3.98 -25.25 -22.55
N SER A 394 -4.72 -25.32 -21.45
CA SER A 394 -4.74 -26.48 -20.56
C SER A 394 -5.39 -27.69 -21.23
N ARG A 395 -6.51 -27.51 -21.94
CA ARG A 395 -7.16 -28.58 -22.74
C ARG A 395 -6.28 -29.06 -23.90
N LEU A 396 -5.48 -28.16 -24.49
CA LEU A 396 -4.49 -28.51 -25.51
C LEU A 396 -3.26 -29.26 -24.94
N GLY A 397 -3.15 -29.34 -23.61
CA GLY A 397 -2.02 -29.98 -22.93
C GLY A 397 -0.72 -29.18 -22.96
N ILE A 398 -0.79 -27.89 -23.32
CA ILE A 398 0.34 -26.96 -23.36
C ILE A 398 0.57 -26.32 -21.99
N ASN A 399 -0.51 -25.88 -21.35
CA ASN A 399 -0.48 -25.25 -20.02
C ASN A 399 -0.82 -26.32 -18.96
N PRO A 400 -0.33 -26.22 -17.71
CA PRO A 400 -0.79 -27.08 -16.64
C PRO A 400 -2.31 -27.02 -16.42
N GLU A 401 -2.85 -28.03 -15.76
CA GLU A 401 -4.27 -28.08 -15.39
C GLU A 401 -4.64 -26.86 -14.53
N VAL A 402 -5.58 -26.04 -15.01
CA VAL A 402 -6.09 -24.88 -14.26
C VAL A 402 -7.15 -25.35 -13.28
N ILE A 403 -6.85 -25.25 -11.98
CA ILE A 403 -7.74 -25.68 -10.89
C ILE A 403 -8.67 -24.55 -10.48
N TYR A 404 -8.12 -23.33 -10.37
CA TYR A 404 -8.87 -22.14 -9.98
C TYR A 404 -8.30 -20.89 -10.66
N PHE A 405 -9.19 -19.95 -11.00
CA PHE A 405 -8.80 -18.64 -11.50
C PHE A 405 -9.86 -17.60 -11.11
N ASP A 406 -9.44 -16.58 -10.36
CA ASP A 406 -10.25 -15.41 -10.02
C ASP A 406 -10.03 -14.30 -11.04
N GLU A 407 -11.09 -13.91 -11.74
CA GLU A 407 -11.03 -12.86 -12.78
C GLU A 407 -10.99 -11.43 -12.22
N GLN A 408 -11.32 -11.24 -10.94
CA GLN A 408 -11.26 -9.94 -10.27
C GLN A 408 -9.89 -9.72 -9.62
N THR A 409 -9.40 -10.71 -8.87
CA THR A 409 -8.12 -10.59 -8.16
C THR A 409 -6.91 -11.07 -8.98
N GLY A 410 -7.15 -11.85 -10.04
CA GLY A 410 -6.12 -12.50 -10.84
C GLY A 410 -5.40 -13.67 -10.14
N LEU A 411 -5.88 -14.10 -8.96
CA LEU A 411 -5.39 -15.29 -8.28
C LEU A 411 -5.58 -16.51 -9.17
N LYS A 412 -4.48 -17.23 -9.43
CA LYS A 412 -4.46 -18.41 -10.29
C LYS A 412 -3.87 -19.60 -9.54
N ILE A 413 -4.55 -20.74 -9.60
CA ILE A 413 -4.09 -22.00 -9.02
C ILE A 413 -4.08 -23.05 -10.13
N VAL A 414 -2.92 -23.65 -10.37
CA VAL A 414 -2.72 -24.72 -11.35
C VAL A 414 -2.10 -25.94 -10.70
N ARG A 415 -2.20 -27.09 -11.37
CA ARG A 415 -1.47 -28.29 -10.97
C ARG A 415 0.03 -28.03 -11.01
N PHE A 416 0.74 -28.40 -9.94
CA PHE A 416 2.20 -28.30 -9.91
C PHE A 416 2.83 -29.30 -10.89
N ILE A 417 3.83 -28.84 -11.64
CA ILE A 417 4.59 -29.71 -12.55
C ILE A 417 5.64 -30.47 -11.71
N PRO A 418 5.58 -31.80 -11.60
CA PRO A 418 6.53 -32.57 -10.81
C PRO A 418 7.92 -32.55 -11.44
N ASP A 419 8.96 -32.48 -10.60
CA ASP A 419 10.37 -32.42 -11.02
C ASP A 419 10.61 -31.34 -12.09
N ALA A 420 10.00 -30.17 -11.88
CA ALA A 420 10.03 -29.05 -12.81
C ALA A 420 11.45 -28.53 -13.05
N GLU A 421 11.85 -28.46 -14.31
CA GLU A 421 13.04 -27.76 -14.80
C GLU A 421 12.59 -26.59 -15.70
N THR A 422 12.72 -25.37 -15.18
CA THR A 422 12.48 -24.14 -15.95
C THR A 422 13.65 -23.87 -16.89
N LEU A 423 13.38 -23.56 -18.16
CA LEU A 423 14.43 -23.16 -19.09
C LEU A 423 14.91 -21.74 -18.76
N ASN A 424 16.17 -21.47 -19.08
CA ASN A 424 16.75 -20.13 -19.21
C ASN A 424 17.25 -19.95 -20.66
N PRO A 425 17.69 -18.74 -21.08
CA PRO A 425 18.16 -18.51 -22.44
C PRO A 425 19.19 -19.54 -22.89
N LYS A 426 20.14 -19.93 -22.02
CA LYS A 426 21.18 -20.89 -22.38
C LYS A 426 20.67 -22.31 -22.58
N THR A 427 19.79 -22.81 -21.70
CA THR A 427 19.19 -24.14 -21.87
C THR A 427 18.17 -24.16 -22.99
N GLY A 428 17.51 -23.04 -23.26
CA GLY A 428 16.54 -22.86 -24.34
C GLY A 428 17.13 -23.00 -25.74
N THR A 429 18.45 -22.77 -25.91
CA THR A 429 19.13 -22.93 -27.20
C THR A 429 19.53 -24.37 -27.53
N ARG A 430 19.42 -25.31 -26.56
CA ARG A 430 19.75 -26.71 -26.82
C ARG A 430 18.77 -27.32 -27.82
N GLU A 431 19.29 -28.06 -28.79
CA GLU A 431 18.53 -28.69 -29.89
C GLU A 431 17.32 -29.50 -29.37
N ASP A 432 17.50 -30.31 -28.33
CA ASP A 432 16.43 -31.11 -27.73
C ASP A 432 15.28 -30.27 -27.14
N ASN A 433 15.60 -29.07 -26.65
CA ASN A 433 14.59 -28.12 -26.14
C ASN A 433 13.97 -27.30 -27.28
N LEU A 434 14.76 -26.86 -28.26
CA LEU A 434 14.26 -26.12 -29.43
C LEU A 434 13.17 -26.88 -30.18
N VAL A 435 13.36 -28.18 -30.39
CA VAL A 435 12.36 -29.07 -31.02
C VAL A 435 11.06 -29.08 -30.19
N LYS A 436 11.15 -29.20 -28.86
CA LYS A 436 9.98 -29.21 -27.96
C LYS A 436 9.25 -27.87 -27.96
N VAL A 437 9.98 -26.76 -27.94
CA VAL A 437 9.42 -25.41 -28.00
C VAL A 437 8.71 -25.18 -29.33
N ALA A 438 9.34 -25.53 -30.46
CA ALA A 438 8.72 -25.45 -31.78
C ALA A 438 7.45 -26.30 -31.85
N GLY A 439 7.46 -27.49 -31.25
CA GLY A 439 6.29 -28.37 -31.13
C GLY A 439 5.14 -27.76 -30.33
N ILE A 440 5.42 -27.03 -29.25
CA ILE A 440 4.40 -26.28 -28.49
C ILE A 440 3.77 -25.20 -29.39
N PHE A 441 4.58 -24.37 -30.05
CA PHE A 441 4.05 -23.33 -30.94
C PHE A 441 3.26 -23.92 -32.09
N ASN A 442 3.74 -25.00 -32.70
CA ASN A 442 3.01 -25.68 -33.77
C ASN A 442 1.64 -26.17 -33.28
N THR A 443 1.59 -26.81 -32.10
CA THR A 443 0.34 -27.26 -31.47
C THR A 443 -0.61 -26.10 -31.21
N LEU A 444 -0.11 -24.98 -30.66
CA LEU A 444 -0.91 -23.79 -30.37
C LEU A 444 -1.46 -23.14 -31.65
N HIS A 445 -0.58 -22.81 -32.58
CA HIS A 445 -0.88 -22.04 -33.78
C HIS A 445 -1.75 -22.81 -34.78
N THR A 446 -1.74 -24.13 -34.74
CA THR A 446 -2.57 -25.00 -35.60
C THR A 446 -3.79 -25.60 -34.88
N SER A 447 -4.01 -25.28 -33.60
CA SER A 447 -5.09 -25.86 -32.78
C SER A 447 -6.51 -25.62 -33.31
N GLY A 448 -6.71 -24.57 -34.11
CA GLY A 448 -8.04 -24.12 -34.54
C GLY A 448 -8.87 -23.46 -33.44
N GLU A 449 -8.29 -23.27 -32.24
CA GLU A 449 -8.92 -22.55 -31.14
C GLU A 449 -8.98 -21.04 -31.45
N THR A 450 -9.83 -20.32 -30.71
CA THR A 450 -9.97 -18.86 -30.84
C THR A 450 -9.85 -18.21 -29.48
N PHE A 451 -8.86 -17.32 -29.33
CA PHE A 451 -8.72 -16.47 -28.17
C PHE A 451 -9.69 -15.29 -28.22
N SER A 452 -10.15 -14.87 -27.04
CA SER A 452 -11.20 -13.86 -26.85
C SER A 452 -10.73 -12.43 -27.11
N THR A 453 -9.42 -12.21 -27.19
CA THR A 453 -8.79 -10.92 -27.49
C THR A 453 -7.90 -11.04 -28.73
N ARG A 454 -7.63 -9.90 -29.36
CA ARG A 454 -6.64 -9.74 -30.42
C ARG A 454 -5.45 -8.95 -29.85
N PHE A 455 -4.24 -9.38 -30.18
CA PHE A 455 -3.03 -8.60 -29.90
C PHE A 455 -2.71 -7.78 -31.15
N ASP A 456 -2.70 -6.45 -31.03
CA ASP A 456 -2.31 -5.55 -32.10
C ASP A 456 -1.15 -4.67 -31.61
N VAL A 457 0.01 -4.85 -32.23
CA VAL A 457 1.24 -4.17 -31.82
C VAL A 457 1.15 -2.65 -31.99
N PHE A 458 0.43 -2.15 -33.00
CA PHE A 458 0.33 -0.72 -33.28
C PHE A 458 -0.62 -0.03 -32.30
N GLU A 459 -1.71 -0.71 -31.92
CA GLU A 459 -2.58 -0.26 -30.83
C GLU A 459 -1.80 -0.24 -29.50
N LYS A 460 -1.01 -1.28 -29.21
CA LYS A 460 -0.20 -1.38 -27.98
C LYS A 460 0.91 -0.34 -27.90
N ILE A 461 1.58 -0.02 -29.01
CA ILE A 461 2.54 1.09 -29.09
C ILE A 461 1.86 2.41 -28.65
N THR A 462 0.67 2.68 -29.18
CA THR A 462 -0.07 3.91 -28.88
C THR A 462 -0.52 3.95 -27.41
N GLU A 463 -0.99 2.82 -26.88
CA GLU A 463 -1.38 2.66 -25.48
C GLU A 463 -0.20 2.96 -24.53
N TYR A 464 0.95 2.30 -24.73
CA TYR A 464 2.10 2.45 -23.84
C TYR A 464 2.74 3.84 -23.93
N GLU A 465 2.79 4.47 -25.12
CA GLU A 465 3.26 5.86 -25.23
C GLU A 465 2.32 6.85 -24.52
N THR A 466 1.01 6.60 -24.54
CA THR A 466 0.05 7.44 -23.81
C THR A 466 0.30 7.35 -22.31
N ILE A 467 0.48 6.13 -21.78
CA ILE A 467 0.79 5.90 -20.36
C ILE A 467 2.14 6.54 -20.01
N LEU A 468 3.18 6.31 -20.81
CA LEU A 468 4.50 6.91 -20.62
C LEU A 468 4.42 8.44 -20.53
N SER A 469 3.62 9.07 -21.40
CA SER A 469 3.41 10.52 -21.38
C SER A 469 2.72 10.99 -20.10
N THR A 470 1.76 10.22 -19.56
CA THR A 470 1.12 10.57 -18.27
C THR A 470 2.08 10.47 -17.09
N LEU A 471 3.08 9.61 -17.18
CA LEU A 471 4.15 9.44 -16.19
C LEU A 471 5.32 10.42 -16.37
N ASN A 472 5.23 11.35 -17.35
CA ASN A 472 6.33 12.25 -17.74
C ASN A 472 7.64 11.51 -18.09
N GLY A 473 7.53 10.27 -18.59
CA GLY A 473 8.66 9.47 -19.01
C GLY A 473 9.34 10.02 -20.26
N LYS A 474 10.62 9.67 -20.45
CA LYS A 474 11.43 10.16 -21.57
C LYS A 474 11.64 9.05 -22.60
N LEU A 475 11.44 9.40 -23.87
CA LEU A 475 11.79 8.56 -25.01
C LEU A 475 13.28 8.74 -25.38
N PHE A 476 13.87 7.76 -26.04
CA PHE A 476 15.23 7.87 -26.57
C PHE A 476 15.34 8.90 -27.70
N ASP A 477 16.53 9.46 -27.86
CA ASP A 477 16.87 10.26 -29.04
C ASP A 477 16.70 9.42 -30.31
N GLY A 478 16.07 9.98 -31.33
CA GLY A 478 15.74 9.28 -32.57
C GLY A 478 14.50 8.38 -32.50
N HIS A 479 13.79 8.30 -31.36
CA HIS A 479 12.56 7.50 -31.25
C HIS A 479 11.52 7.85 -32.31
N ALA A 480 11.31 9.15 -32.56
CA ALA A 480 10.34 9.61 -33.56
C ALA A 480 10.67 9.12 -34.98
N GLU A 481 11.96 9.05 -35.33
CA GLU A 481 12.44 8.61 -36.64
C GLU A 481 12.26 7.10 -36.79
N VAL A 482 12.61 6.33 -35.75
CA VAL A 482 12.40 4.88 -35.72
C VAL A 482 10.91 4.55 -35.77
N LYS A 483 10.09 5.27 -34.99
CA LYS A 483 8.63 5.12 -35.01
C LYS A 483 8.07 5.35 -36.40
N GLN A 484 8.50 6.41 -37.09
CA GLN A 484 8.06 6.68 -38.45
C GLN A 484 8.37 5.49 -39.38
N GLN A 485 9.59 4.95 -39.31
CA GLN A 485 9.98 3.79 -40.12
C GLN A 485 9.16 2.53 -39.78
N VAL A 486 8.85 2.32 -38.49
CA VAL A 486 7.97 1.21 -38.05
C VAL A 486 6.56 1.38 -38.62
N LEU A 487 5.99 2.58 -38.58
CA LEU A 487 4.66 2.87 -39.13
C LEU A 487 4.61 2.81 -40.66
N GLU A 488 5.70 3.12 -41.35
CA GLU A 488 5.80 2.94 -42.81
C GLU A 488 5.67 1.47 -43.23
N LEU A 489 6.09 0.52 -42.36
CA LEU A 489 5.96 -0.91 -42.59
C LEU A 489 4.57 -1.45 -42.26
N GLU A 490 3.73 -0.71 -41.53
CA GLU A 490 2.40 -1.14 -41.08
C GLU A 490 1.49 -1.49 -42.26
N ALA A 491 1.41 -0.62 -43.27
CA ALA A 491 0.53 -0.82 -44.41
C ALA A 491 0.92 -2.08 -45.22
N PHE A 492 2.22 -2.32 -45.39
CA PHE A 492 2.71 -3.54 -46.02
C PHE A 492 2.40 -4.77 -45.17
N TYR A 493 2.68 -4.71 -43.86
CA TYR A 493 2.40 -5.81 -42.94
C TYR A 493 0.91 -6.20 -42.94
N GLN A 494 0.00 -5.23 -42.90
CA GLN A 494 -1.44 -5.47 -43.02
C GLN A 494 -1.83 -6.07 -44.39
N SER A 495 -1.13 -5.69 -45.46
CA SER A 495 -1.38 -6.23 -46.81
C SER A 495 -1.03 -7.71 -46.97
N LEU A 496 -0.18 -8.27 -46.09
CA LEU A 496 0.16 -9.70 -46.08
C LEU A 496 -1.05 -10.60 -45.78
N ARG A 497 -2.12 -10.05 -45.18
CA ARG A 497 -3.34 -10.78 -44.79
C ARG A 497 -3.04 -12.06 -44.00
N VAL A 498 -2.13 -11.94 -43.04
CA VAL A 498 -1.73 -13.03 -42.16
C VAL A 498 -2.96 -13.59 -41.44
N GLN A 499 -3.11 -14.90 -41.45
CA GLN A 499 -4.14 -15.57 -40.65
C GLN A 499 -3.73 -15.46 -39.18
N LEU A 500 -4.54 -14.77 -38.39
CA LEU A 500 -4.32 -14.66 -36.95
C LEU A 500 -4.68 -15.99 -36.28
N VAL A 501 -3.85 -16.41 -35.34
CA VAL A 501 -3.98 -17.66 -34.58
C VAL A 501 -3.76 -17.37 -33.09
N PRO A 502 -4.16 -18.27 -32.18
CA PRO A 502 -3.82 -18.12 -30.76
C PRO A 502 -2.30 -18.02 -30.58
N CYS A 503 -1.83 -16.95 -29.93
CA CYS A 503 -0.41 -16.73 -29.63
C CYS A 503 -0.23 -16.43 -28.15
N HIS A 504 0.95 -16.76 -27.62
CA HIS A 504 1.37 -16.49 -26.26
C HIS A 504 1.70 -15.00 -26.05
N ASN A 505 2.35 -14.40 -27.05
CA ASN A 505 2.85 -13.03 -27.12
C ASN A 505 3.99 -12.65 -26.18
N ASP A 506 4.32 -13.48 -25.17
CA ASP A 506 5.46 -13.28 -24.27
C ASP A 506 6.31 -14.56 -24.04
N PRO A 507 6.97 -15.11 -25.08
CA PRO A 507 7.61 -16.41 -25.03
C PRO A 507 9.04 -16.38 -24.43
N LEU A 508 9.19 -15.86 -23.21
CA LEU A 508 10.45 -15.95 -22.45
C LEU A 508 10.86 -17.41 -22.27
N ALA A 509 12.17 -17.70 -22.25
CA ALA A 509 12.65 -19.07 -22.01
C ALA A 509 12.15 -19.60 -20.65
N GLU A 510 12.06 -18.72 -19.66
CA GLU A 510 11.59 -18.95 -18.30
C GLU A 510 10.11 -19.36 -18.23
N ASN A 511 9.32 -19.08 -19.27
CA ASN A 511 7.93 -19.51 -19.37
C ASN A 511 7.80 -20.96 -19.88
N PHE A 512 8.91 -21.59 -20.28
CA PHE A 512 8.95 -23.01 -20.66
C PHE A 512 9.45 -23.86 -19.49
N VAL A 513 8.63 -24.82 -19.07
CA VAL A 513 8.92 -25.69 -17.93
C VAL A 513 8.80 -27.14 -18.36
N LYS A 514 9.86 -27.92 -18.15
CA LYS A 514 9.86 -29.38 -18.36
C LYS A 514 9.54 -30.10 -17.07
N ASN A 515 8.81 -31.22 -17.14
CA ASN A 515 8.73 -32.17 -16.03
C ASN A 515 9.85 -33.21 -16.09
N GLY A 516 9.96 -34.06 -15.06
CA GLY A 516 10.91 -35.17 -15.01
C GLY A 516 10.75 -36.25 -16.11
N GLU A 517 9.66 -36.21 -16.88
CA GLU A 517 9.40 -37.10 -18.03
C GLU A 517 9.69 -36.42 -19.38
N GLU A 518 10.40 -35.28 -19.38
CA GLU A 518 10.77 -34.51 -20.57
C GLU A 518 9.59 -33.86 -21.33
N ARG A 519 8.39 -33.85 -20.75
CA ARG A 519 7.24 -33.10 -21.29
C ARG A 519 7.40 -31.61 -20.99
N MET A 520 7.29 -30.80 -22.03
CA MET A 520 7.37 -29.34 -21.97
C MET A 520 5.97 -28.73 -21.76
N TYR A 521 5.90 -27.71 -20.92
CA TYR A 521 4.75 -26.85 -20.71
C TYR A 521 5.11 -25.41 -21.02
N LEU A 522 4.14 -24.63 -21.46
CA LEU A 522 4.24 -23.17 -21.60
C LEU A 522 3.26 -22.52 -20.62
N ILE A 523 3.80 -21.72 -19.70
CA ILE A 523 3.08 -21.04 -18.62
C ILE A 523 3.02 -19.52 -18.88
N ASP A 524 2.29 -18.80 -18.02
CA ASP A 524 2.15 -17.33 -18.03
C ASP A 524 1.47 -16.71 -19.25
N TRP A 525 0.16 -16.97 -19.39
CA TRP A 525 -0.66 -16.57 -20.54
C TRP A 525 -1.24 -15.15 -20.45
N GLU A 526 -0.64 -14.23 -19.69
CA GLU A 526 -1.27 -12.92 -19.40
C GLU A 526 -1.32 -11.96 -20.61
N PHE A 527 -0.40 -12.11 -21.56
CA PHE A 527 -0.37 -11.35 -22.82
C PHE A 527 -1.04 -12.06 -24.01
N SER A 528 -1.61 -13.24 -23.77
CA SER A 528 -2.11 -14.10 -24.83
C SER A 528 -3.30 -13.48 -25.59
N GLY A 529 -3.32 -13.71 -26.90
CA GLY A 529 -4.35 -13.18 -27.80
C GLY A 529 -4.20 -13.72 -29.23
N MET A 530 -5.19 -13.47 -30.08
CA MET A 530 -5.08 -13.76 -31.51
C MET A 530 -4.04 -12.82 -32.14
N ASN A 531 -3.00 -13.37 -32.75
CA ASN A 531 -1.90 -12.62 -33.34
C ASN A 531 -1.30 -13.35 -34.55
N ASP A 532 -0.33 -12.73 -35.22
CA ASP A 532 0.55 -13.37 -36.19
C ASP A 532 1.39 -14.46 -35.50
N PRO A 533 1.38 -15.72 -35.99
CA PRO A 533 2.18 -16.78 -35.39
C PRO A 533 3.68 -16.51 -35.34
N LEU A 534 4.22 -15.71 -36.26
CA LEU A 534 5.64 -15.35 -36.26
C LEU A 534 6.02 -14.31 -35.21
N TRP A 535 5.04 -13.72 -34.52
CA TRP A 535 5.30 -12.93 -33.32
C TRP A 535 5.94 -13.79 -32.22
N ASP A 536 5.34 -14.94 -31.90
CA ASP A 536 5.85 -15.86 -30.88
C ASP A 536 7.22 -16.44 -31.28
N ILE A 537 7.40 -16.76 -32.56
CA ILE A 537 8.67 -17.26 -33.08
C ILE A 537 9.76 -16.17 -33.00
N ALA A 538 9.45 -14.93 -33.41
CA ALA A 538 10.36 -13.80 -33.28
C ALA A 538 10.71 -13.52 -31.81
N GLY A 539 9.72 -13.58 -30.93
CA GLY A 539 9.88 -13.43 -29.49
C GLY A 539 10.86 -14.45 -28.96
N TYR A 540 10.59 -15.75 -29.13
CA TYR A 540 11.45 -16.78 -28.56
C TYR A 540 12.90 -16.69 -29.09
N ILE A 541 13.09 -16.39 -30.38
CA ILE A 541 14.43 -16.18 -30.96
C ILE A 541 15.18 -15.05 -30.24
N ILE A 542 14.50 -13.94 -29.98
CA ILE A 542 15.08 -12.76 -29.33
C ILE A 542 15.35 -13.03 -27.86
N GLU A 543 14.38 -13.57 -27.12
CA GLU A 543 14.46 -13.75 -25.66
C GLU A 543 15.43 -14.87 -25.27
N ALA A 544 15.53 -15.94 -26.07
CA ALA A 544 16.51 -17.00 -25.87
C ALA A 544 17.89 -16.70 -26.48
N GLU A 545 18.07 -15.53 -27.08
CA GLU A 545 19.32 -15.09 -27.74
C GLU A 545 19.87 -16.10 -28.77
N LEU A 546 19.00 -16.66 -29.60
CA LEU A 546 19.41 -17.70 -30.54
C LEU A 546 20.44 -17.16 -31.56
N SER A 547 21.53 -17.90 -31.74
CA SER A 547 22.48 -17.65 -32.82
C SER A 547 21.84 -17.90 -34.20
N PRO A 548 22.41 -17.40 -35.30
CA PRO A 548 21.87 -17.65 -36.64
C PRO A 548 21.73 -19.14 -37.01
N ALA A 549 22.56 -20.01 -36.44
CA ALA A 549 22.47 -21.45 -36.64
C ALA A 549 21.30 -22.06 -35.85
N GLU A 550 21.12 -21.64 -34.60
CA GLU A 550 20.00 -22.09 -33.73
C GLU A 550 18.66 -21.56 -34.24
N GLU A 551 18.59 -20.29 -34.70
CA GLU A 551 17.40 -19.73 -35.36
C GLU A 551 17.02 -20.56 -36.59
N LYS A 552 18.00 -20.89 -37.45
CA LYS A 552 17.72 -21.71 -38.64
C LYS A 552 17.17 -23.09 -38.26
N LEU A 553 17.75 -23.74 -37.26
CA LEU A 553 17.26 -25.03 -36.76
C LEU A 553 15.83 -24.90 -36.22
N PHE A 554 15.58 -23.89 -35.38
CA PHE A 554 14.26 -23.64 -34.79
C PHE A 554 13.18 -23.39 -35.84
N LEU A 555 13.49 -22.62 -36.89
CA LEU A 555 12.58 -22.38 -38.00
C LEU A 555 12.33 -23.64 -38.84
N LEU A 556 13.34 -24.50 -39.04
CA LEU A 556 13.16 -25.77 -39.75
C LEU A 556 12.18 -26.67 -39.00
N GLU A 557 12.29 -26.75 -37.68
CA GLU A 557 11.36 -27.50 -36.85
C GLU A 557 9.95 -26.91 -36.89
N TYR A 558 9.80 -25.58 -36.74
CA TYR A 558 8.50 -24.93 -36.73
C TYR A 558 7.75 -25.06 -38.08
N PHE A 559 8.46 -24.90 -39.20
CA PHE A 559 7.90 -24.98 -40.55
C PHE A 559 7.93 -26.39 -41.17
N ASN A 560 8.28 -27.42 -40.41
CA ASN A 560 8.42 -28.80 -40.91
C ASN A 560 9.37 -28.91 -42.14
N GLY A 561 10.46 -28.14 -42.13
CA GLY A 561 11.54 -28.20 -43.13
C GLY A 561 11.44 -27.22 -44.30
N GLU A 562 10.31 -26.54 -44.50
CA GLU A 562 10.09 -25.63 -45.65
C GLU A 562 10.08 -24.15 -45.22
N ILE A 563 11.22 -23.48 -45.34
CA ILE A 563 11.34 -22.04 -45.04
C ILE A 563 11.32 -21.24 -46.35
N THR A 564 10.34 -20.35 -46.51
CA THR A 564 10.26 -19.45 -47.68
C THR A 564 10.83 -18.06 -47.38
N SER A 565 11.23 -17.34 -48.43
CA SER A 565 11.66 -15.93 -48.29
C SER A 565 10.56 -15.03 -47.70
N ALA A 566 9.29 -15.32 -47.98
CA ALA A 566 8.16 -14.61 -47.40
C ALA A 566 8.07 -14.81 -45.88
N ASN A 567 8.30 -16.05 -45.40
CA ASN A 567 8.34 -16.32 -43.96
C ASN A 567 9.47 -15.55 -43.27
N LEU A 568 10.66 -15.49 -43.89
CA LEU A 568 11.80 -14.76 -43.33
C LEU A 568 11.55 -13.24 -43.31
N GLN A 569 10.89 -12.69 -44.34
CA GLN A 569 10.49 -11.29 -44.37
C GLN A 569 9.50 -10.96 -43.25
N GLN A 570 8.46 -11.79 -43.10
CA GLN A 570 7.46 -11.63 -42.04
C GLN A 570 8.05 -11.80 -40.63
N LEU A 571 8.97 -12.75 -40.44
CA LEU A 571 9.70 -12.93 -39.18
C LEU A 571 10.52 -11.67 -38.82
N LEU A 572 11.23 -11.10 -39.80
CA LEU A 572 12.03 -9.89 -39.57
C LEU A 572 11.16 -8.68 -39.21
N LEU A 573 9.99 -8.53 -39.83
CA LEU A 573 9.00 -7.52 -39.44
C LEU A 573 8.57 -7.70 -37.98
N ASN A 574 8.19 -8.91 -37.58
CA ASN A 574 7.79 -9.19 -36.19
C ASN A 574 8.93 -8.92 -35.19
N LYS A 575 10.19 -9.25 -35.52
CA LYS A 575 11.35 -8.90 -34.68
C LYS A 575 11.50 -7.39 -34.48
N ILE A 576 11.29 -6.58 -35.52
CA ILE A 576 11.34 -5.11 -35.44
C ILE A 576 10.23 -4.60 -34.52
N PHE A 577 8.99 -5.03 -34.76
CA PHE A 577 7.82 -4.56 -34.02
C PHE A 577 7.89 -4.95 -32.54
N LEU A 578 8.34 -6.17 -32.25
CA LEU A 578 8.52 -6.69 -30.90
C LEU A 578 9.53 -5.85 -30.11
N ASP A 579 10.74 -5.64 -30.63
CA ASP A 579 11.76 -4.85 -29.93
C ASP A 579 11.33 -3.39 -29.76
N PHE A 580 10.66 -2.81 -30.74
CA PHE A 580 10.16 -1.44 -30.63
C PHE A 580 9.07 -1.32 -29.55
N LEU A 581 8.11 -2.24 -29.50
CA LEU A 581 7.06 -2.26 -28.47
C LEU A 581 7.66 -2.41 -27.07
N TRP A 582 8.53 -3.41 -26.86
CA TRP A 582 9.11 -3.69 -25.55
C TRP A 582 10.10 -2.62 -25.08
N THR A 583 10.68 -1.83 -26.00
CA THR A 583 11.40 -0.60 -25.66
C THR A 583 10.48 0.39 -24.94
N ILE A 584 9.30 0.67 -25.52
CA ILE A 584 8.35 1.63 -24.95
C ILE A 584 7.80 1.10 -23.62
N TRP A 585 7.50 -0.19 -23.54
CA TRP A 585 7.06 -0.84 -22.30
C TRP A 585 8.09 -0.67 -21.17
N ALA A 586 9.38 -0.90 -21.45
CA ALA A 586 10.43 -0.75 -20.44
C ALA A 586 10.58 0.70 -19.98
N LEU A 587 10.57 1.67 -20.91
CA LEU A 587 10.59 3.10 -20.57
C LEU A 587 9.37 3.51 -19.72
N MET A 588 8.20 2.93 -19.99
CA MET A 588 6.98 3.15 -19.21
C MET A 588 7.13 2.62 -17.79
N LYS A 589 7.73 1.45 -17.61
CA LYS A 589 8.02 0.88 -16.28
C LYS A 589 9.08 1.68 -15.52
N GLU A 590 10.12 2.13 -16.20
CA GLU A 590 11.16 2.98 -15.61
C GLU A 590 10.60 4.34 -15.15
N ALA A 591 9.69 4.94 -15.93
CA ALA A 591 8.98 6.14 -15.52
C ALA A 591 8.05 5.91 -14.30
N GLY A 592 7.64 4.66 -14.06
CA GLY A 592 6.90 4.24 -12.88
C GLY A 592 7.77 3.93 -11.65
N GLY A 593 9.10 4.07 -11.75
CA GLY A 593 10.04 3.88 -10.64
C GLY A 593 10.74 2.51 -10.60
N GLU A 594 10.54 1.64 -11.60
CA GLU A 594 11.29 0.38 -11.73
C GLU A 594 12.66 0.63 -12.42
N ASP A 595 13.65 -0.26 -12.24
CA ASP A 595 14.96 -0.16 -12.92
C ASP A 595 15.18 -1.37 -13.83
N PHE A 596 15.28 -1.14 -15.14
CA PHE A 596 15.53 -2.16 -16.16
C PHE A 596 16.94 -2.05 -16.78
N GLY A 597 17.81 -1.20 -16.23
CA GLY A 597 19.20 -1.05 -16.66
C GLY A 597 19.35 -0.76 -18.15
N SER A 598 20.04 -1.66 -18.88
CA SER A 598 20.28 -1.48 -20.32
C SER A 598 19.19 -2.08 -21.22
N TYR A 599 18.13 -2.67 -20.65
CA TYR A 599 17.13 -3.45 -21.41
C TYR A 599 16.47 -2.64 -22.54
N ALA A 600 15.92 -1.46 -22.21
CA ALA A 600 15.25 -0.61 -23.19
C ALA A 600 16.22 -0.18 -24.31
N PHE A 601 17.44 0.19 -23.95
CA PHE A 601 18.47 0.61 -24.90
C PHE A 601 18.89 -0.52 -25.84
N THR A 602 19.10 -1.73 -25.33
CA THR A 602 19.47 -2.90 -26.12
C THR A 602 18.40 -3.23 -27.15
N ARG A 603 17.11 -3.22 -26.76
CA ARG A 603 15.99 -3.47 -27.67
C ARG A 603 15.86 -2.39 -28.73
N PHE A 604 15.94 -1.12 -28.34
CA PHE A 604 15.86 0.00 -29.29
C PHE A 604 16.94 -0.09 -30.36
N THR A 605 18.18 -0.38 -29.94
CA THR A 605 19.32 -0.55 -30.85
C THR A 605 19.12 -1.75 -31.79
N ARG A 606 18.55 -2.86 -31.29
CA ARG A 606 18.27 -4.04 -32.11
C ARG A 606 17.14 -3.79 -33.11
N ALA A 607 16.09 -3.04 -32.73
CA ALA A 607 15.04 -2.60 -33.65
C ALA A 607 15.61 -1.76 -34.80
N GLN A 608 16.51 -0.81 -34.52
CA GLN A 608 17.22 -0.02 -35.54
C GLN A 608 18.06 -0.89 -36.48
N SER A 609 18.81 -1.85 -35.93
CA SER A 609 19.61 -2.79 -36.71
C SER A 609 18.75 -3.65 -37.63
N ASN A 610 17.63 -4.19 -37.12
CA ASN A 610 16.70 -5.00 -37.90
C ASN A 610 15.97 -4.18 -38.97
N LEU A 611 15.63 -2.91 -38.71
CA LEU A 611 15.11 -1.99 -39.72
C LEU A 611 16.10 -1.78 -40.87
N LEU A 612 17.37 -1.54 -40.55
CA LEU A 612 18.42 -1.40 -41.56
C LEU A 612 18.60 -2.70 -42.37
N GLN A 613 18.57 -3.86 -41.70
CA GLN A 613 18.60 -5.16 -42.37
C GLN A 613 17.41 -5.32 -43.32
N TYR A 614 16.20 -5.00 -42.87
CA TYR A 614 14.98 -5.08 -43.68
C TYR A 614 15.09 -4.19 -44.93
N GLN A 615 15.52 -2.94 -44.75
CA GLN A 615 15.74 -2.01 -45.85
C GLN A 615 16.80 -2.52 -46.83
N ASN A 616 17.86 -3.18 -46.37
CA ASN A 616 18.89 -3.71 -47.26
C ASN A 616 18.44 -4.96 -48.05
N GLN A 617 17.59 -5.80 -47.45
CA GLN A 617 17.18 -7.08 -48.02
C GLN A 617 15.89 -6.98 -48.85
N PHE A 618 14.98 -6.06 -48.51
CA PHE A 618 13.62 -6.05 -49.03
C PHE A 618 13.15 -4.70 -49.62
N LYS A 619 13.95 -3.61 -49.59
CA LYS A 619 13.56 -2.36 -50.28
C LYS A 619 13.29 -2.60 -51.76
N GLY A 620 12.11 -2.16 -52.21
CA GLY A 620 11.65 -2.31 -53.59
C GLY A 620 10.75 -3.53 -53.85
N THR A 621 10.55 -4.41 -52.87
CA THR A 621 9.55 -5.51 -52.96
C THR A 621 8.14 -5.07 -52.54
N GLU A 622 8.01 -3.88 -51.95
CA GLU A 622 6.78 -3.28 -51.43
C GLU A 622 5.78 -2.83 -52.53
N GLU A 623 6.18 -2.80 -53.81
CA GLU A 623 5.30 -2.42 -54.93
C GLU A 623 4.37 -3.54 -55.43
N PHE A 624 4.52 -4.79 -54.98
CA PHE A 624 3.68 -5.92 -55.42
C PHE A 624 2.39 -6.06 -54.59
N GLY A 625 1.56 -5.01 -54.62
CA GLY A 625 0.22 -5.01 -54.03
C GLY A 625 -0.83 -4.25 -54.86
N LYS A 626 -0.49 -3.81 -56.07
CA LYS A 626 -1.41 -3.17 -57.02
C LYS A 626 -1.41 -3.93 -58.35
N ILE A 627 -2.06 -5.09 -58.42
CA ILE A 627 -2.65 -5.63 -59.66
C ILE A 627 -4.04 -6.17 -59.33
#